data_AF-A0AAW2R792-F1
#
_entry.id   AF-A0AAW2R792-F1
#
_cell.length_a   1.000
_cell.length_b   1.000
_cell.length_c   1.000
_cell.angle_alpha   90.00
_cell.angle_beta   90.00
_cell.angle_gamma   90.00
#
_symmetry.space_group_name_H-M   'P 1'
#
loop_
_entity.id
_entity.type
_entity.pdbx_description
1 polymer ?
#
loop_
_entity_poly.entity_id
_entity_poly.type
_entity_poly.pdbx_seq_one_letter_code
_entity_poly.pdbx_strand_id
1 'polypeptide(L)'
;MFIKQHSEIRASKGKGYLLYFPMYHQIGRAFRLLCEETFEQVQEIDIPFRPVDMSLIVIGSCNGLLCLSDSRRFGTAIYLCNPYIRRYRVINHPIAGVVRSSDPINDNVTLGFGYYDKTNDYKIIRIEALSDEHDDYLDLSFKYHKTAKHTKVEVYSSITNSWKNVEVECFSWKMYDVKYRLVVCDSVHWKAYYREANKDVLVILAFHLGNETFQQIRLPNYEVGSEDMMECITLYKGNLSLFLFNHVDHQHPWQEQYCYLWVMKEYGVLRFLD
;
A
#
# COMPACT_ATOMS: atom_id res chain seq x y z
N MET A 1 -10.95 -22.62 -5.00
CA MET A 1 -11.11 -23.12 -3.61
C MET A 1 -10.29 -22.33 -2.58
N PHE A 2 -9.07 -21.85 -2.89
CA PHE A 2 -8.23 -21.02 -1.98
C PHE A 2 -8.86 -19.70 -1.51
N ILE A 3 -9.69 -19.08 -2.36
CA ILE A 3 -10.23 -17.72 -2.15
C ILE A 3 -11.67 -17.73 -1.57
N LYS A 4 -12.44 -18.82 -1.59
CA LYS A 4 -13.84 -18.76 -1.10
C LYS A 4 -14.03 -19.12 0.38
N GLN A 5 -13.10 -19.87 0.99
CA GLN A 5 -13.26 -20.36 2.37
C GLN A 5 -13.03 -19.30 3.46
N HIS A 6 -12.50 -18.12 3.14
CA HIS A 6 -12.19 -17.10 4.15
C HIS A 6 -13.41 -16.21 4.50
N SER A 7 -14.35 -16.02 3.56
CA SER A 7 -15.47 -15.07 3.72
C SER A 7 -16.62 -15.64 4.57
N GLU A 8 -16.75 -16.97 4.62
CA GLU A 8 -17.81 -17.65 5.37
C GLU A 8 -17.59 -17.65 6.90
N ILE A 9 -16.35 -17.41 7.37
CA ILE A 9 -16.01 -17.52 8.79
C ILE A 9 -16.14 -16.19 9.56
N ARG A 10 -16.01 -15.03 8.89
CA ARG A 10 -16.09 -13.71 9.53
C ARG A 10 -17.44 -13.45 10.19
N ALA A 11 -18.52 -14.00 9.64
CA ALA A 11 -19.88 -13.84 10.16
C ALA A 11 -20.12 -14.59 11.49
N SER A 12 -19.25 -15.52 11.90
CA SER A 12 -19.52 -16.45 13.00
C SER A 12 -18.91 -16.10 14.36
N LYS A 13 -17.93 -15.19 14.45
CA LYS A 13 -17.12 -15.02 15.68
C LYS A 13 -17.08 -13.63 16.31
N GLY A 14 -17.64 -12.60 15.70
CA GLY A 14 -17.92 -11.30 16.33
C GLY A 14 -16.71 -10.48 16.87
N LYS A 15 -15.49 -11.01 16.86
CA LYS A 15 -14.28 -10.33 17.37
C LYS A 15 -13.38 -9.88 16.23
N GLY A 16 -12.98 -8.62 16.25
CA GLY A 16 -11.94 -8.07 15.38
C GLY A 16 -10.54 -8.39 15.89
N TYR A 17 -9.59 -8.46 14.96
CA TYR A 17 -8.20 -8.77 15.26
C TYR A 17 -7.26 -7.87 14.47
N LEU A 18 -6.16 -7.47 15.08
CA LEU A 18 -5.11 -6.65 14.47
C LEU A 18 -3.91 -7.52 14.11
N LEU A 19 -3.41 -7.39 12.88
CA LEU A 19 -2.15 -7.99 12.49
C LEU A 19 -1.00 -7.06 12.89
N TYR A 20 -0.18 -7.51 13.83
CA TYR A 20 0.97 -6.76 14.34
C TYR A 20 2.28 -7.29 13.76
N PHE A 21 3.14 -6.37 13.33
CA PHE A 21 4.51 -6.64 12.91
C PHE A 21 5.42 -5.44 13.28
N PRO A 22 6.64 -5.69 13.79
CA PRO A 22 7.60 -4.62 14.06
C PRO A 22 8.18 -4.07 12.75
N MET A 23 8.20 -2.75 12.60
CA MET A 23 8.65 -2.08 11.35
C MET A 23 10.16 -2.19 11.07
N TYR A 24 10.98 -2.34 12.10
CA TYR A 24 12.44 -2.26 11.99
C TYR A 24 13.15 -3.60 12.16
N HIS A 25 12.40 -4.70 12.25
CA HIS A 25 12.97 -6.03 12.38
C HIS A 25 12.56 -6.84 11.17
N GLN A 26 13.51 -7.62 10.62
CA GLN A 26 13.21 -8.63 9.60
C GLN A 26 11.96 -9.38 10.05
N ILE A 27 10.98 -9.51 9.17
CA ILE A 27 9.77 -10.27 9.50
C ILE A 27 10.24 -11.64 9.97
N GLY A 28 10.07 -11.88 11.29
CA GLY A 28 10.26 -13.20 11.87
C GLY A 28 9.36 -14.18 11.14
N ARG A 29 9.57 -15.48 11.33
CA ARG A 29 8.79 -16.50 10.61
C ARG A 29 7.28 -16.51 10.94
N ALA A 30 6.79 -15.55 11.72
CA ALA A 30 5.40 -15.43 12.13
C ALA A 30 4.92 -13.98 12.25
N PHE A 31 3.61 -13.82 12.09
CA PHE A 31 2.87 -12.60 12.43
C PHE A 31 2.21 -12.75 13.80
N ARG A 32 2.04 -11.65 14.53
CA ARG A 32 1.27 -11.65 15.77
C ARG A 32 -0.13 -11.14 15.50
N LEU A 33 -1.12 -11.83 16.04
CA LEU A 33 -2.51 -11.43 16.01
C LEU A 33 -2.87 -10.88 17.39
N LEU A 34 -3.24 -9.60 17.44
CA LEU A 34 -3.68 -8.94 18.66
C LEU A 34 -5.21 -8.84 18.67
N CYS A 35 -5.79 -8.89 19.86
CA CYS A 35 -7.19 -8.52 20.06
C CYS A 35 -7.37 -7.03 19.73
N GLU A 36 -8.37 -6.67 18.94
CA GLU A 36 -8.60 -5.25 18.61
C GLU A 36 -8.98 -4.41 19.84
N GLU A 37 -9.70 -4.99 20.80
CA GLU A 37 -10.18 -4.29 22.00
C GLU A 37 -9.10 -4.15 23.08
N THR A 38 -8.35 -5.23 23.33
CA THR A 38 -7.40 -5.28 24.45
C THR A 38 -5.94 -5.06 24.02
N PHE A 39 -5.65 -5.13 22.72
CA PHE A 39 -4.29 -5.14 22.15
C PHE A 39 -3.40 -6.29 22.66
N GLU A 40 -3.97 -7.24 23.38
CA GLU A 40 -3.25 -8.41 23.87
C GLU A 40 -3.00 -9.39 22.72
N GLN A 41 -1.83 -10.03 22.74
CA GLN A 41 -1.51 -11.07 21.78
C GLN A 41 -2.41 -12.29 22.02
N VAL A 42 -3.20 -12.63 21.00
CA VAL A 42 -4.10 -13.79 21.03
C VAL A 42 -3.44 -14.99 20.37
N GLN A 43 -2.68 -14.76 19.30
CA GLN A 43 -2.10 -15.83 18.50
C GLN A 43 -0.82 -15.38 17.79
N GLU A 44 0.07 -16.33 17.56
CA GLU A 44 1.18 -16.20 16.62
C GLU A 44 0.91 -17.10 15.41
N ILE A 45 1.07 -16.54 14.21
CA ILE A 45 0.75 -17.19 12.94
C ILE A 45 2.01 -17.34 12.11
N ASP A 46 2.48 -18.57 12.00
CA ASP A 46 3.61 -18.90 11.14
C ASP A 46 3.31 -18.64 9.66
N ILE A 47 4.31 -18.12 8.96
CA ILE A 47 4.28 -17.98 7.50
C ILE A 47 4.49 -19.37 6.91
N PRO A 48 3.54 -19.92 6.13
CA PRO A 48 3.57 -21.32 5.69
C PRO A 48 4.58 -21.58 4.56
N PHE A 49 5.53 -20.66 4.35
CA PHE A 49 6.54 -20.75 3.31
C PHE A 49 7.82 -20.03 3.72
N ARG A 50 8.92 -20.38 3.04
CA ARG A 50 10.16 -19.62 3.11
C ARG A 50 10.17 -18.60 1.97
N PRO A 51 10.16 -17.29 2.26
CA PRO A 51 10.33 -16.27 1.23
C PRO A 51 11.71 -16.40 0.58
N VAL A 52 11.86 -15.91 -0.65
CA VAL A 52 13.14 -16.02 -1.38
C VAL A 52 14.17 -15.08 -0.75
N ASP A 53 13.73 -13.89 -0.40
CA ASP A 53 14.42 -12.99 0.51
C ASP A 53 14.03 -13.32 1.96
N MET A 54 14.95 -13.33 2.92
CA MET A 54 14.64 -13.61 4.32
C MET A 54 13.86 -12.47 5.01
N SER A 55 13.27 -11.56 4.22
CA SER A 55 12.57 -10.35 4.63
C SER A 55 11.38 -10.11 3.71
N LEU A 56 10.19 -9.97 4.31
CA LEU A 56 8.92 -9.76 3.64
C LEU A 56 8.38 -8.37 3.95
N ILE A 57 7.52 -7.86 3.07
CA ILE A 57 6.76 -6.62 3.24
C ILE A 57 5.28 -6.97 3.07
N VAL A 58 4.45 -6.53 4.02
CA VAL A 58 3.00 -6.63 3.92
C VAL A 58 2.49 -5.55 2.96
N ILE A 59 1.84 -5.98 1.87
CA ILE A 59 1.23 -5.08 0.88
C ILE A 59 -0.15 -4.63 1.33
N GLY A 60 -0.88 -5.54 1.96
CA GLY A 60 -2.22 -5.29 2.50
C GLY A 60 -2.89 -6.58 3.00
N SER A 61 -4.00 -6.41 3.71
CA SER A 61 -4.87 -7.50 4.14
C SER A 61 -6.29 -7.23 3.66
N CYS A 62 -6.97 -8.24 3.13
CA CYS A 62 -8.35 -8.12 2.70
C CYS A 62 -9.11 -9.43 2.92
N ASN A 63 -10.20 -9.36 3.70
CA ASN A 63 -10.98 -10.51 4.15
C ASN A 63 -10.15 -11.65 4.77
N GLY A 64 -9.08 -11.32 5.50
CA GLY A 64 -8.18 -12.30 6.11
C GLY A 64 -7.14 -12.91 5.17
N LEU A 65 -7.15 -12.57 3.88
CA LEU A 65 -6.07 -12.88 2.96
C LEU A 65 -4.98 -11.80 3.04
N LEU A 66 -3.73 -12.20 3.15
CA LEU A 66 -2.57 -11.31 3.16
C LEU A 66 -1.92 -11.29 1.78
N CYS A 67 -1.59 -10.09 1.29
CA CYS A 67 -0.70 -9.93 0.14
C CYS A 67 0.67 -9.50 0.65
N LEU A 68 1.70 -10.26 0.30
CA LEU A 68 3.07 -10.11 0.79
C LEU A 68 4.02 -10.02 -0.41
N SER A 69 5.15 -9.34 -0.27
CA SER A 69 6.21 -9.35 -1.27
C SER A 69 7.58 -9.41 -0.59
N ASP A 70 8.55 -10.02 -1.25
CA ASP A 70 9.94 -10.00 -0.77
C ASP A 70 10.49 -8.57 -0.81
N SER A 71 11.32 -8.22 0.18
CA SER A 71 11.81 -6.84 0.31
C SER A 71 12.78 -6.45 -0.81
N ARG A 72 13.71 -7.32 -1.20
CA ARG A 72 14.65 -7.07 -2.32
C ARG A 72 14.02 -7.26 -3.69
N ARG A 73 13.10 -8.23 -3.81
CA ARG A 73 12.39 -8.55 -5.07
C ARG A 73 10.98 -7.95 -5.07
N PHE A 74 10.88 -6.74 -4.56
CA PHE A 74 9.60 -6.08 -4.34
C PHE A 74 8.86 -5.91 -5.67
N GLY A 75 7.62 -6.41 -5.71
CA GLY A 75 6.80 -6.34 -6.92
C GLY A 75 7.07 -7.39 -8.00
N THR A 76 8.06 -8.28 -7.81
CA THR A 76 8.28 -9.42 -8.70
C THR A 76 8.10 -10.76 -8.01
N ALA A 77 8.43 -10.86 -6.71
CA ALA A 77 8.10 -11.99 -5.85
C ALA A 77 6.94 -11.60 -4.93
N ILE A 78 5.72 -12.02 -5.29
CA ILE A 78 4.48 -11.68 -4.58
C ILE A 78 3.78 -12.96 -4.13
N TYR A 79 3.18 -12.92 -2.95
CA TYR A 79 2.49 -14.04 -2.32
C TYR A 79 1.11 -13.62 -1.83
N LEU A 80 0.10 -14.43 -2.16
CA LEU A 80 -1.19 -14.39 -1.47
C LEU A 80 -1.21 -15.47 -0.41
N CYS A 81 -1.32 -15.10 0.86
CA CYS A 81 -1.26 -16.01 2.00
C CYS A 81 -2.59 -15.99 2.74
N ASN A 82 -3.19 -17.17 2.94
CA ASN A 82 -4.26 -17.37 3.90
C ASN A 82 -3.64 -17.99 5.17
N PRO A 83 -3.34 -17.16 6.18
CA PRO A 83 -2.68 -17.62 7.40
C PRO A 83 -3.52 -18.63 8.19
N TYR A 84 -4.85 -18.50 8.15
CA TYR A 84 -5.77 -19.34 8.93
C TYR A 84 -5.75 -20.81 8.49
N ILE A 85 -5.76 -21.04 7.17
CA ILE A 85 -5.68 -22.41 6.61
C ILE A 85 -4.24 -22.84 6.29
N ARG A 86 -3.24 -22.01 6.64
CA ARG A 86 -1.81 -22.25 6.39
C ARG A 86 -1.50 -22.57 4.93
N ARG A 87 -2.16 -21.87 4.00
CA ARG A 87 -1.91 -22.01 2.55
C ARG A 87 -1.48 -20.69 1.97
N TYR A 88 -0.66 -20.77 0.93
CA TYR A 88 -0.24 -19.61 0.17
C TYR A 88 -0.23 -19.93 -1.32
N ARG A 89 -0.19 -18.87 -2.12
CA ARG A 89 -0.06 -18.91 -3.57
C ARG A 89 1.02 -17.92 -3.98
N VAL A 90 1.96 -18.39 -4.80
CA VAL A 90 2.94 -17.51 -5.45
C VAL A 90 2.27 -16.85 -6.65
N ILE A 91 2.40 -15.54 -6.75
CA ILE A 91 1.93 -14.74 -7.87
C ILE A 91 3.16 -14.41 -8.72
N ASN A 92 3.32 -15.16 -9.81
CA ASN A 92 4.44 -14.95 -10.72
C ASN A 92 4.17 -13.70 -11.55
N HIS A 93 5.06 -12.71 -11.42
CA HIS A 93 5.15 -11.65 -12.42
C HIS A 93 5.98 -12.15 -13.62
N PRO A 94 5.64 -11.80 -14.88
CA PRO A 94 6.42 -12.24 -16.04
C PRO A 94 7.92 -11.93 -15.97
N ILE A 95 8.29 -10.86 -15.24
CA ILE A 95 9.68 -10.41 -15.07
C ILE A 95 10.39 -11.11 -13.89
N ALA A 96 9.69 -11.93 -13.11
CA ALA A 96 10.24 -12.53 -11.89
C ALA A 96 11.48 -13.42 -12.10
N GLY A 97 11.64 -14.02 -13.29
CA GLY A 97 12.82 -14.81 -13.65
C GLY A 97 14.04 -13.98 -14.09
N VAL A 98 13.85 -12.68 -14.34
CA VAL A 98 14.90 -11.77 -14.79
C VAL A 98 15.64 -11.14 -13.60
N VAL A 99 14.91 -10.85 -12.51
CA VAL A 99 15.46 -10.21 -11.31
C VAL A 99 16.14 -11.23 -10.40
N ARG A 100 17.46 -11.10 -10.23
CA ARG A 100 18.26 -11.94 -9.35
C ARG A 100 18.20 -11.43 -7.91
N SER A 101 18.49 -12.29 -6.93
CA SER A 101 18.54 -11.89 -5.51
C SER A 101 19.70 -10.94 -5.18
N SER A 102 20.68 -10.84 -6.07
CA SER A 102 21.79 -9.90 -6.01
C SER A 102 21.46 -8.50 -6.52
N ASP A 103 20.32 -8.35 -7.20
CA ASP A 103 19.96 -7.07 -7.82
C ASP A 103 19.58 -6.07 -6.71
N PRO A 104 19.84 -4.77 -6.93
CA PRO A 104 19.45 -3.73 -5.98
C PRO A 104 17.95 -3.75 -5.73
N ILE A 105 17.54 -3.22 -4.56
CA ILE A 105 16.14 -3.12 -4.16
C ILE A 105 15.39 -2.37 -5.26
N ASN A 106 14.27 -2.94 -5.72
CA ASN A 106 13.41 -2.28 -6.71
C ASN A 106 12.59 -1.17 -6.05
N ASP A 107 13.25 -0.02 -5.81
CA ASP A 107 12.65 1.17 -5.18
C ASP A 107 11.67 1.90 -6.10
N ASN A 108 11.60 1.51 -7.38
CA ASN A 108 10.74 2.14 -8.38
C ASN A 108 9.34 1.51 -8.48
N VAL A 109 9.05 0.48 -7.68
CA VAL A 109 7.77 -0.23 -7.71
C VAL A 109 6.90 0.14 -6.51
N THR A 110 5.66 0.49 -6.81
CA THR A 110 4.56 0.56 -5.85
C THR A 110 3.57 -0.55 -6.14
N LEU A 111 3.07 -1.21 -5.10
CA LEU A 111 2.01 -2.21 -5.19
C LEU A 111 0.74 -1.71 -4.50
N GLY A 112 -0.39 -2.32 -4.84
CA GLY A 112 -1.65 -2.22 -4.12
C GLY A 112 -2.30 -3.58 -4.05
N PHE A 113 -3.14 -3.81 -3.06
CA PHE A 113 -3.88 -5.07 -2.95
C PHE A 113 -5.27 -4.82 -2.43
N GLY A 114 -6.29 -5.31 -3.11
CA GLY A 114 -7.68 -5.20 -2.68
C GLY A 114 -8.60 -6.26 -3.27
N TYR A 115 -9.85 -6.24 -2.85
CA TYR A 115 -10.90 -7.14 -3.32
C TYR A 115 -12.04 -6.31 -3.91
N TYR A 116 -12.43 -6.63 -5.14
CA TYR A 116 -13.60 -6.05 -5.79
C TYR A 116 -14.76 -7.03 -5.69
N ASP A 117 -15.75 -6.67 -4.87
CA ASP A 117 -16.87 -7.53 -4.50
C ASP A 117 -17.79 -7.86 -5.67
N LYS A 118 -18.07 -6.89 -6.55
CA LYS A 118 -18.99 -7.05 -7.70
C LYS A 118 -18.55 -8.12 -8.68
N THR A 119 -17.24 -8.34 -8.80
CA THR A 119 -16.69 -9.43 -9.63
C THR A 119 -16.13 -10.58 -8.80
N ASN A 120 -16.13 -10.48 -7.46
CA ASN A 120 -15.47 -11.42 -6.55
C ASN A 120 -14.00 -11.66 -6.95
N ASP A 121 -13.27 -10.57 -7.18
CA ASP A 121 -11.88 -10.61 -7.66
C ASP A 121 -10.91 -9.93 -6.71
N TYR A 122 -9.89 -10.68 -6.27
CA TYR A 122 -8.72 -10.10 -5.65
C TYR A 122 -7.80 -9.54 -6.72
N LYS A 123 -7.42 -8.27 -6.55
CA LYS A 123 -6.55 -7.57 -7.47
C LYS A 123 -5.27 -7.10 -6.79
N ILE A 124 -4.16 -7.24 -7.50
CA ILE A 124 -2.88 -6.65 -7.11
C ILE A 124 -2.52 -5.62 -8.17
N ILE A 125 -2.33 -4.38 -7.75
CA ILE A 125 -1.89 -3.28 -8.61
C ILE A 125 -0.37 -3.23 -8.51
N ARG A 126 0.31 -3.02 -9.62
CA ARG A 126 1.74 -2.77 -9.71
C ARG A 126 1.95 -1.52 -10.55
N ILE A 127 2.65 -0.54 -9.99
CA ILE A 127 3.02 0.72 -10.62
C ILE A 127 4.53 0.77 -10.61
N GLU A 128 5.15 0.74 -11.78
CA GLU A 128 6.60 0.78 -11.94
C GLU A 128 7.00 2.04 -12.68
N ALA A 129 7.78 2.89 -12.03
CA ALA A 129 8.42 4.02 -12.68
C ALA A 129 9.67 3.53 -13.44
N LEU A 130 9.62 3.49 -14.77
CA LEU A 130 10.79 3.13 -15.57
C LEU A 130 11.73 4.35 -15.65
N SER A 131 12.99 4.16 -15.25
CA SER A 131 14.07 5.13 -15.45
C SER A 131 14.93 4.70 -16.64
N ASP A 132 15.30 5.63 -17.53
CA ASP A 132 16.34 5.31 -18.52
C ASP A 132 17.73 5.39 -17.88
N GLU A 133 18.66 4.54 -18.33
CA GLU A 133 20.01 4.36 -17.77
C GLU A 133 20.98 5.55 -17.96
N HIS A 134 20.50 6.73 -18.36
CA HIS A 134 21.34 7.90 -18.74
C HIS A 134 21.00 9.21 -18.03
N ASP A 135 20.25 9.18 -16.92
CA ASP A 135 19.85 10.42 -16.26
C ASP A 135 20.92 10.93 -15.28
N ASP A 136 21.56 12.02 -15.66
CA ASP A 136 22.43 12.85 -14.84
C ASP A 136 21.63 13.40 -13.63
N TYR A 137 22.19 13.26 -12.43
CA TYR A 137 21.49 13.38 -11.13
C TYR A 137 21.00 14.81 -10.75
N LEU A 138 21.08 15.79 -11.66
CA LEU A 138 21.10 17.21 -11.29
C LEU A 138 19.77 17.96 -11.47
N ASP A 139 18.74 17.41 -12.11
CA ASP A 139 17.46 18.12 -12.26
C ASP A 139 16.21 17.28 -11.91
N LEU A 140 15.65 17.58 -10.73
CA LEU A 140 14.41 17.00 -10.24
C LEU A 140 13.20 17.35 -11.11
N SER A 141 13.22 18.42 -11.91
CA SER A 141 12.11 18.83 -12.77
C SER A 141 11.93 17.91 -13.99
N PHE A 142 13.04 17.41 -14.56
CA PHE A 142 13.04 16.44 -15.65
C PHE A 142 12.57 15.05 -15.21
N LYS A 143 12.89 14.65 -13.97
CA LYS A 143 12.47 13.34 -13.42
C LYS A 143 10.94 13.18 -13.44
N TYR A 144 10.17 14.22 -13.11
CA TYR A 144 8.69 14.16 -13.06
C TYR A 144 8.03 14.02 -14.44
N HIS A 145 8.49 14.81 -15.42
CA HIS A 145 7.95 14.76 -16.78
C HIS A 145 8.24 13.42 -17.46
N LYS A 146 9.38 12.81 -17.10
CA LYS A 146 9.79 11.50 -17.61
C LYS A 146 9.07 10.35 -16.91
N THR A 147 8.94 10.37 -15.57
CA THR A 147 8.11 9.40 -14.85
C THR A 147 6.67 9.38 -15.36
N ALA A 148 6.14 10.52 -15.82
CA ALA A 148 4.78 10.57 -16.33
C ALA A 148 4.54 9.84 -17.66
N LYS A 149 5.58 9.72 -18.51
CA LYS A 149 5.52 9.02 -19.80
C LYS A 149 6.03 7.58 -19.75
N HIS A 150 6.79 7.24 -18.69
CA HIS A 150 7.47 5.96 -18.56
C HIS A 150 7.00 5.16 -17.33
N THR A 151 5.81 5.45 -16.80
CA THR A 151 5.22 4.61 -15.74
C THR A 151 4.40 3.48 -16.34
N LYS A 152 4.72 2.26 -15.95
CA LYS A 152 3.95 1.07 -16.29
C LYS A 152 2.98 0.75 -15.17
N VAL A 153 1.70 0.61 -15.51
CA VAL A 153 0.65 0.18 -14.57
C VAL A 153 0.13 -1.19 -14.98
N GLU A 154 0.16 -2.13 -14.05
CA GLU A 154 -0.25 -3.51 -14.25
C GLU A 154 -1.23 -3.93 -13.14
N VAL A 155 -2.21 -4.75 -13.51
CA VAL A 155 -3.18 -5.32 -12.56
C VAL A 155 -3.20 -6.83 -12.73
N TYR A 156 -2.94 -7.54 -11.64
CA TYR A 156 -3.21 -8.97 -11.52
C TYR A 156 -4.67 -9.17 -11.14
N SER A 157 -5.34 -10.11 -11.81
CA SER A 157 -6.65 -10.63 -11.40
C SER A 157 -6.51 -12.05 -10.88
N SER A 158 -7.09 -12.31 -9.70
CA SER A 158 -7.13 -13.63 -9.10
C SER A 158 -8.03 -14.62 -9.84
N ILE A 159 -9.03 -14.10 -10.56
CA ILE A 159 -9.97 -14.88 -11.39
C ILE A 159 -9.27 -15.38 -12.65
N THR A 160 -8.65 -14.47 -13.42
CA THR A 160 -7.95 -14.86 -14.64
C THR A 160 -6.59 -15.47 -14.35
N ASN A 161 -6.07 -15.29 -13.13
CA ASN A 161 -4.73 -15.66 -12.72
C ASN A 161 -3.65 -15.09 -13.67
N SER A 162 -3.83 -13.86 -14.11
CA SER A 162 -2.92 -13.21 -15.04
C SER A 162 -2.78 -11.73 -14.72
N TRP A 163 -1.64 -11.18 -15.14
CA TRP A 163 -1.40 -9.75 -15.18
C TRP A 163 -1.92 -9.18 -16.50
N LYS A 164 -2.44 -7.96 -16.46
CA LYS A 164 -2.71 -7.14 -17.63
C LYS A 164 -2.17 -5.74 -17.43
N ASN A 165 -1.80 -5.10 -18.53
CA ASN A 165 -1.45 -3.68 -18.52
C ASN A 165 -2.73 -2.83 -18.43
N VAL A 166 -2.65 -1.73 -17.69
CA VAL A 166 -3.66 -0.67 -17.69
C VAL A 166 -3.07 0.50 -18.45
N GLU A 167 -3.77 0.92 -19.50
CA GLU A 167 -3.36 2.09 -20.28
C GLU A 167 -3.64 3.36 -19.48
N VAL A 168 -2.59 4.14 -19.26
CA VAL A 168 -2.67 5.45 -18.61
C VAL A 168 -1.99 6.43 -19.54
N GLU A 169 -2.76 7.34 -20.13
CA GLU A 169 -2.25 8.28 -21.14
C GLU A 169 -1.09 9.14 -20.60
N CYS A 170 -1.19 9.57 -19.34
CA CYS A 170 -0.15 10.34 -18.65
C CYS A 170 -0.22 10.09 -17.14
N PHE A 171 0.83 9.51 -16.57
CA PHE A 171 0.90 9.25 -15.13
C PHE A 171 1.51 10.45 -14.38
N SER A 172 0.72 11.49 -14.12
CA SER A 172 1.23 12.77 -13.58
C SER A 172 1.63 12.75 -12.09
N TRP A 173 1.79 11.58 -11.47
CA TRP A 173 2.06 11.44 -10.04
C TRP A 173 3.42 10.83 -9.78
N LYS A 174 4.09 11.30 -8.72
CA LYS A 174 5.28 10.64 -8.16
C LYS A 174 4.88 9.96 -6.85
N MET A 175 5.04 8.65 -6.79
CA MET A 175 4.72 7.89 -5.58
C MET A 175 5.67 8.32 -4.44
N TYR A 176 5.09 8.80 -3.34
CA TYR A 176 5.85 9.25 -2.17
C TYR A 176 6.07 8.11 -1.19
N ASP A 177 5.03 7.28 -1.03
CA ASP A 177 5.00 6.25 -0.02
C ASP A 177 4.80 4.87 -0.65
N VAL A 178 5.91 4.14 -0.77
CA VAL A 178 5.92 2.80 -1.31
C VAL A 178 5.53 1.74 -0.27
N LYS A 179 5.25 2.08 1.00
CA LYS A 179 5.04 1.09 2.07
C LYS A 179 3.64 1.15 2.70
N TYR A 180 3.05 2.34 2.83
CA TYR A 180 1.78 2.50 3.52
C TYR A 180 0.61 2.65 2.53
N ARG A 181 -0.30 1.68 2.57
CA ARG A 181 -1.32 1.46 1.55
C ARG A 181 -2.61 1.01 2.19
N LEU A 182 -3.73 1.50 1.66
CA LEU A 182 -5.04 1.15 2.18
C LEU A 182 -5.99 0.78 1.06
N VAL A 183 -7.06 0.09 1.44
CA VAL A 183 -8.22 -0.11 0.58
C VAL A 183 -9.45 0.42 1.28
N VAL A 184 -10.18 1.30 0.61
CA VAL A 184 -11.50 1.78 1.04
C VAL A 184 -12.33 2.14 -0.18
N CYS A 185 -13.66 2.00 -0.11
CA CYS A 185 -14.58 2.36 -1.21
C CYS A 185 -14.14 1.80 -2.58
N ASP A 186 -13.93 0.49 -2.64
CA ASP A 186 -13.50 -0.24 -3.86
C ASP A 186 -12.21 0.27 -4.50
N SER A 187 -11.43 1.08 -3.78
CA SER A 187 -10.24 1.74 -4.31
C SER A 187 -9.04 1.48 -3.41
N VAL A 188 -7.86 1.38 -4.01
CA VAL A 188 -6.59 1.33 -3.29
C VAL A 188 -6.00 2.75 -3.23
N HIS A 189 -5.52 3.15 -2.06
CA HIS A 189 -5.02 4.50 -1.80
C HIS A 189 -3.54 4.51 -1.47
N TRP A 190 -2.85 5.51 -2.03
CA TRP A 190 -1.46 5.82 -1.77
C TRP A 190 -1.28 7.32 -1.55
N LYS A 191 -0.19 7.70 -0.89
CA LYS A 191 0.31 9.08 -0.95
C LYS A 191 1.17 9.26 -2.19
N ALA A 192 0.92 10.34 -2.92
CA ALA A 192 1.71 10.72 -4.08
C ALA A 192 1.89 12.23 -4.13
N TYR A 193 2.95 12.69 -4.78
CA TYR A 193 3.09 14.08 -5.18
C TYR A 193 2.50 14.30 -6.56
N TYR A 194 1.71 15.35 -6.68
CA TYR A 194 1.23 15.90 -7.94
C TYR A 194 1.88 17.25 -8.18
N ARG A 195 2.30 17.54 -9.41
CA ARG A 195 2.91 18.84 -9.73
C ARG A 195 1.84 19.84 -10.15
N GLU A 196 1.59 20.84 -9.31
CA GLU A 196 0.72 21.96 -9.62
C GLU A 196 1.57 23.19 -9.95
N ALA A 197 1.60 23.58 -11.22
CA ALA A 197 2.53 24.55 -11.78
C ALA A 197 4.00 24.19 -11.46
N ASN A 198 4.60 24.87 -10.49
CA ASN A 198 6.01 24.69 -10.08
C ASN A 198 6.16 24.19 -8.64
N LYS A 199 5.09 23.66 -8.04
CA LYS A 199 5.11 23.13 -6.67
C LYS A 199 4.65 21.68 -6.64
N ASP A 200 5.31 20.88 -5.82
CA ASP A 200 4.86 19.53 -5.52
C ASP A 200 3.84 19.61 -4.39
N VAL A 201 2.64 19.13 -4.68
CA VAL A 201 1.52 19.08 -3.75
C VAL A 201 1.29 17.63 -3.38
N LEU A 202 1.22 17.35 -2.09
CA LEU A 202 0.90 16.01 -1.61
C LEU A 202 -0.59 15.75 -1.80
N VAL A 203 -0.91 14.60 -2.37
CA VAL A 203 -2.27 14.14 -2.66
C VAL A 203 -2.44 12.69 -2.24
N ILE A 204 -3.69 12.29 -2.06
CA ILE A 204 -4.08 10.89 -2.00
C ILE A 204 -4.43 10.45 -3.42
N LEU A 205 -3.67 9.50 -3.95
CA LEU A 205 -3.98 8.84 -5.22
C LEU A 205 -4.83 7.60 -4.91
N ALA A 206 -6.00 7.50 -5.55
CA ALA A 206 -6.89 6.36 -5.46
C ALA A 206 -6.93 5.62 -6.80
N PHE A 207 -6.88 4.29 -6.78
CA PHE A 207 -7.10 3.46 -7.95
C PHE A 207 -8.33 2.59 -7.72
N HIS A 208 -9.38 2.81 -8.51
CA HIS A 208 -10.64 2.10 -8.35
C HIS A 208 -10.56 0.71 -9.00
N LEU A 209 -10.80 -0.34 -8.21
CA LEU A 209 -10.58 -1.75 -8.58
C LEU A 209 -11.50 -2.25 -9.71
N GLY A 210 -12.69 -1.67 -9.83
CA GLY A 210 -13.69 -2.07 -10.83
C GLY A 210 -13.40 -1.56 -12.24
N ASN A 211 -13.44 -0.24 -12.42
CA ASN A 211 -13.16 0.40 -13.70
C ASN A 211 -11.67 0.61 -13.98
N GLU A 212 -10.77 0.34 -13.02
CA GLU A 212 -9.32 0.41 -13.17
C GLU A 212 -8.82 1.81 -13.56
N THR A 213 -9.40 2.83 -12.93
CA THR A 213 -9.05 4.24 -13.17
C THR A 213 -8.43 4.88 -11.93
N PHE A 214 -7.57 5.87 -12.16
CA PHE A 214 -7.01 6.70 -11.11
C PHE A 214 -7.91 7.90 -10.82
N GLN A 215 -7.99 8.26 -9.53
CA GLN A 215 -8.63 9.47 -9.04
C GLN A 215 -7.71 10.15 -8.05
N GLN A 216 -7.63 11.47 -8.14
CA GLN A 216 -6.88 12.29 -7.21
C GLN A 216 -7.80 12.86 -6.15
N ILE A 217 -7.36 12.79 -4.90
CA ILE A 217 -8.02 13.39 -3.75
C ILE A 217 -7.01 14.33 -3.09
N ARG A 218 -7.34 15.61 -2.94
CA ARG A 218 -6.46 16.54 -2.20
C ARG A 218 -6.46 16.18 -0.71
N LEU A 219 -5.39 16.54 -0.04
CA LEU A 219 -5.38 16.51 1.42
C LEU A 219 -6.17 17.70 1.98
N PRO A 220 -6.67 17.61 3.22
CA PRO A 220 -7.15 18.80 3.91
C PRO A 220 -6.07 19.89 3.93
N ASN A 221 -6.47 21.15 3.92
CA ASN A 221 -5.53 22.23 4.26
C ASN A 221 -5.26 22.15 5.76
N TYR A 222 -4.03 21.78 6.13
CA TYR A 222 -3.55 21.89 7.50
C TYR A 222 -2.29 22.76 7.48
N GLU A 223 -2.26 23.78 8.33
CA GLU A 223 -1.06 24.58 8.56
C GLU A 223 -0.17 23.79 9.53
N VAL A 224 0.84 23.10 9.00
CA VAL A 224 1.81 22.38 9.83
C VAL A 224 2.81 23.40 10.37
N GLY A 225 2.87 23.55 11.70
CA GLY A 225 3.84 24.41 12.37
C GLY A 225 5.25 23.80 12.54
N SER A 226 5.54 22.64 11.95
CA SER A 226 6.83 21.94 12.17
C SER A 226 7.19 20.98 11.03
N GLU A 227 8.46 20.95 10.64
CA GLU A 227 9.03 20.11 9.57
C GLU A 227 9.05 18.59 9.89
N ASP A 228 8.71 18.19 11.13
CA ASP A 228 8.90 16.81 11.65
C ASP A 228 7.62 15.97 11.81
N MET A 229 6.51 16.36 11.18
CA MET A 229 5.27 15.59 11.26
C MET A 229 5.23 14.39 10.31
N MET A 230 4.87 13.24 10.86
CA MET A 230 4.59 12.01 10.14
C MET A 230 3.12 11.94 9.76
N GLU A 231 2.87 11.52 8.53
CA GLU A 231 1.53 11.45 7.97
C GLU A 231 1.19 10.01 7.59
N CYS A 232 0.05 9.52 8.05
CA CYS A 232 -0.42 8.18 7.76
C CYS A 232 -1.85 8.26 7.25
N ILE A 233 -2.10 7.75 6.05
CA ILE A 233 -3.48 7.49 5.65
C ILE A 233 -3.94 6.28 6.46
N THR A 234 -5.15 6.32 7.01
CA THR A 234 -5.76 5.19 7.73
C THR A 234 -7.27 5.12 7.50
N LEU A 235 -7.90 4.10 8.09
CA LEU A 235 -9.34 3.99 8.22
C LEU A 235 -9.76 4.34 9.65
N TYR A 236 -10.69 5.29 9.79
CA TYR A 236 -11.32 5.58 11.07
C TYR A 236 -12.84 5.45 10.93
N LYS A 237 -13.43 4.52 11.69
CA LYS A 237 -14.87 4.21 11.64
C LYS A 237 -15.39 4.00 10.21
N GLY A 238 -14.61 3.29 9.39
CA GLY A 238 -14.95 2.99 8.00
C GLY A 238 -14.68 4.11 6.99
N ASN A 239 -14.20 5.27 7.42
CA ASN A 239 -13.91 6.41 6.55
C ASN A 239 -12.42 6.57 6.30
N LEU A 240 -12.07 6.96 5.07
CA LEU A 240 -10.72 7.38 4.72
C LEU A 240 -10.30 8.53 5.64
N SER A 241 -9.14 8.41 6.28
CA SER A 241 -8.68 9.36 7.29
C SER A 241 -7.20 9.62 7.14
N LEU A 242 -6.77 10.78 7.60
CA LEU A 242 -5.36 11.18 7.66
C LEU A 242 -5.00 11.39 9.13
N PHE A 243 -3.97 10.69 9.57
CA PHE A 243 -3.39 10.80 10.90
C PHE A 243 -2.06 11.54 10.78
N LEU A 244 -1.92 12.63 11.50
CA LEU A 244 -0.71 13.45 11.56
C LEU A 244 -0.17 13.37 12.98
N PHE A 245 1.11 13.06 13.15
CA PHE A 245 1.72 12.94 14.47
C PHE A 245 3.20 13.27 14.41
N ASN A 246 3.75 13.83 15.49
CA ASN A 246 5.19 14.08 15.57
C ASN A 246 5.97 12.78 15.62
N HIS A 247 7.15 12.74 15.02
CA HIS A 247 8.12 11.69 15.36
C HIS A 247 8.40 11.77 16.87
N VAL A 248 8.48 10.62 17.55
CA VAL A 248 8.90 10.61 18.95
C VAL A 248 10.36 11.02 18.98
N ASP A 249 10.63 12.27 19.36
CA ASP A 249 11.98 12.70 19.66
C ASP A 249 12.35 12.23 21.07
N HIS A 250 13.16 11.18 21.14
CA HIS A 250 13.69 10.67 22.39
C HIS A 250 14.67 11.63 23.08
N GLN A 251 15.16 12.66 22.38
CA GLN A 251 16.08 13.67 22.92
C GLN A 251 15.34 14.80 23.65
N HIS A 252 14.08 15.07 23.29
CA HIS A 252 13.26 16.13 23.88
C HIS A 252 11.87 15.63 24.32
N PRO A 253 11.79 14.74 25.34
CA PRO A 253 10.54 14.13 25.80
C PRO A 253 9.53 15.12 26.41
N TRP A 254 9.93 16.38 26.60
CA TRP A 254 9.11 17.45 27.18
C TRP A 254 8.35 18.28 26.13
N GLN A 255 8.63 18.08 24.84
CA GLN A 255 7.87 18.76 23.78
C GLN A 255 6.46 18.17 23.68
N GLU A 256 5.46 19.05 23.58
CA GLU A 256 4.08 18.64 23.34
C GLU A 256 4.01 17.86 22.02
N GLN A 257 3.60 16.59 22.12
CA GLN A 257 3.38 15.74 20.97
C GLN A 257 1.95 15.95 20.48
N TYR A 258 1.81 16.64 19.35
CA TYR A 258 0.51 16.82 18.73
C TYR A 258 0.17 15.62 17.86
N CYS A 259 -1.11 15.28 17.90
CA CYS A 259 -1.69 14.28 17.03
C CYS A 259 -3.01 14.81 16.46
N TYR A 260 -3.09 14.90 15.15
CA TYR A 260 -4.28 15.35 14.44
C TYR A 260 -4.89 14.20 13.65
N LEU A 261 -6.21 14.07 13.74
CA LEU A 261 -6.99 13.13 12.96
C LEU A 261 -7.96 13.90 12.08
N TRP A 262 -7.78 13.78 10.77
CA TRP A 262 -8.76 14.22 9.79
C TRP A 262 -9.53 13.03 9.24
N VAL A 263 -10.84 13.18 9.07
CA VAL A 263 -11.74 12.11 8.60
C VAL A 263 -12.54 12.63 7.41
N MET A 264 -12.47 11.91 6.29
CA MET A 264 -13.26 12.20 5.09
C MET A 264 -14.71 11.77 5.30
N LYS A 265 -15.61 12.74 5.51
CA LYS A 265 -17.04 12.46 5.72
C LYS A 265 -17.78 12.08 4.44
N GLU A 266 -17.40 12.71 3.32
CA GLU A 266 -17.96 12.45 1.99
C GLU A 266 -16.81 11.99 1.09
N TYR A 267 -16.88 10.75 0.57
CA TYR A 267 -15.79 10.17 -0.20
C TYR A 267 -15.58 10.92 -1.53
N GLY A 268 -14.34 11.32 -1.82
CA GLY A 268 -13.97 11.96 -3.09
C GLY A 268 -14.48 13.39 -3.29
N VAL A 269 -15.18 13.97 -2.31
CA VAL A 269 -15.67 15.36 -2.37
C VAL A 269 -14.73 16.25 -1.57
N LEU A 270 -13.91 17.04 -2.24
CA LEU A 270 -13.36 18.25 -1.65
C LEU A 270 -14.18 19.43 -2.12
N ARG A 271 -14.93 20.01 -1.18
CA ARG A 271 -15.58 21.30 -1.38
C ARG A 271 -14.51 22.38 -1.35
N PHE A 272 -14.54 23.26 -2.35
CA PHE A 272 -13.88 24.55 -2.28
C PHE A 272 -14.50 25.31 -1.09
N LEU A 273 -13.67 25.85 -0.20
CA LEU A 273 -14.08 27.04 0.52
C LEU A 273 -13.61 28.20 -0.36
N ASP A 274 -14.61 28.90 -0.91
CA ASP A 274 -14.45 30.15 -1.65
C ASP A 274 -13.72 31.21 -0.80
#